data_AF-A0A090W7K5-F1
#
_entry.id   AF-A0A090W7K5-F1
#
_cell.length_a   1.000
_cell.length_b   1.000
_cell.length_c   1.000
_cell.angle_alpha   90.00
_cell.angle_beta   90.00
_cell.angle_gamma   90.00
#
_symmetry.space_group_name_H-M   'P 1'
#
loop_
_entity.id
_entity.type
_entity.pdbx_description
1 polymer ?
#
loop_
_entity_poly.entity_id
_entity_poly.type
_entity_poly.pdbx_seq_one_letter_code
_entity_poly.pdbx_strand_id
1 'polypeptide(L)' 'MLTGFIFGSLNKVWPWKETISWYKNSKGIETPLLQKSVSPFYFNGDSKLTTAILLMVLGFLTIFILERLGSKKQ' A
#
# COMPACT_ATOMS: atom_id res chain seq x y z
N MET A 1 -9.61 4.39 19.58
CA MET A 1 -10.25 3.25 18.87
C MET A 1 -9.82 3.15 17.40
N LEU A 2 -9.86 4.23 16.61
CA LEU A 2 -9.52 4.19 15.17
C LEU A 2 -8.10 3.71 14.86
N THR A 3 -7.11 4.07 15.69
CA THR A 3 -5.70 3.68 15.49
C THR A 3 -5.51 2.16 15.46
N GLY A 4 -6.27 1.42 16.29
CA GLY A 4 -6.25 -0.04 16.29
C GLY A 4 -6.89 -0.65 15.04
N PHE A 5 -7.92 0.00 14.49
CA PHE A 5 -8.53 -0.40 13.22
C PHE A 5 -7.57 -0.18 12.04
N ILE A 6 -6.88 0.96 11.99
CA ILE A 6 -5.87 1.27 10.97
C ILE A 6 -4.68 0.29 11.06
N PHE A 7 -4.22 -0.02 12.28
CA PHE A 7 -3.16 -1.01 12.46
C PHE A 7 -3.59 -2.42 12.05
N GLY A 8 -4.82 -2.83 12.37
CA GLY A 8 -5.35 -4.13 11.98
C GLY A 8 -5.55 -4.26 10.46
N SER A 9 -5.93 -3.18 9.78
CA SER A 9 -6.09 -3.17 8.32
C SER A 9 -4.77 -3.13 7.57
N LEU A 10 -3.67 -2.71 8.22
CA LEU A 10 -2.33 -2.58 7.63
C LEU A 10 -1.92 -3.85 6.89
N ASN A 11 -2.07 -5.03 7.51
CA ASN A 11 -1.70 -6.30 6.86
C ASN A 11 -2.52 -6.61 5.59
N LYS A 12 -3.77 -6.13 5.52
CA LYS A 12 -4.59 -6.29 4.31
C LYS A 12 -4.21 -5.30 3.22
N VAL A 13 -4.04 -4.02 3.57
CA VAL A 13 -3.70 -2.95 2.61
C VAL A 13 -2.21 -2.91 2.23
N TRP A 14 -1.37 -3.68 2.93
CA TRP A 14 0.07 -3.75 2.67
C TRP A 14 0.35 -4.25 1.24
N PRO A 15 1.02 -3.45 0.39
CA PRO A 15 1.21 -3.79 -1.02
C PRO A 15 2.40 -4.73 -1.25
N TRP A 16 3.38 -4.76 -0.35
CA TRP A 16 4.60 -5.56 -0.51
C TRP A 16 4.42 -6.96 0.08
N LYS A 17 3.98 -7.90 -0.75
CA LYS A 17 3.74 -9.31 -0.37
C LYS A 17 4.41 -10.25 -1.35
N GLU A 18 5.24 -11.15 -0.84
CA GLU A 18 5.89 -12.18 -1.65
C GLU A 18 5.06 -13.47 -1.63
N THR A 19 4.83 -14.03 -2.82
CA THR A 19 4.16 -15.32 -2.97
C THR A 19 5.17 -16.43 -2.73
N ILE A 20 4.97 -17.21 -1.66
CA ILE A 20 5.86 -18.30 -1.26
C ILE A 20 5.44 -19.62 -1.91
N SER A 21 4.13 -19.83 -2.10
CA SER A 21 3.60 -21.08 -2.66
C SER A 21 2.50 -20.79 -3.68
N TRP A 22 2.56 -21.53 -4.78
CA TRP A 22 1.58 -21.51 -5.85
C TRP A 22 0.74 -22.78 -5.77
N TYR A 23 -0.57 -22.65 -5.92
CA TYR A 23 -1.46 -23.78 -6.09
C TYR A 23 -2.14 -23.74 -7.44
N LYS A 24 -2.21 -24.91 -8.06
CA LYS A 24 -2.94 -25.11 -9.29
C LYS A 24 -4.35 -25.56 -8.95
N ASN A 25 -5.32 -24.68 -9.18
CA ASN A 25 -6.74 -25.03 -9.06
C ASN A 25 -7.10 -26.11 -10.11
N SER A 26 -8.19 -26.86 -9.92
CA SER A 26 -8.72 -27.84 -10.89
C SER A 26 -8.94 -27.28 -12.31
N LYS A 27 -8.98 -25.95 -12.46
CA LYS A 27 -9.04 -25.24 -13.74
C LYS A 27 -7.67 -24.96 -14.38
N GLY A 28 -6.58 -25.46 -13.80
CA GLY A 28 -5.21 -25.25 -14.28
C GLY A 28 -4.63 -23.86 -14.00
N ILE A 29 -5.36 -22.99 -13.28
CA ILE A 29 -4.94 -21.62 -12.97
C ILE A 29 -4.03 -21.65 -11.75
N GLU A 30 -2.82 -21.08 -11.88
CA GLU A 30 -1.87 -20.89 -10.79
C GLU A 30 -2.28 -19.67 -9.96
N THR A 31 -2.71 -19.93 -8.73
CA THR A 31 -3.08 -18.88 -7.78
C THR A 31 -2.11 -18.87 -6.59
N PRO A 32 -1.71 -17.69 -6.09
CA PRO A 32 -0.83 -17.58 -4.94
C PRO A 32 -1.55 -18.08 -3.67
N LEU A 33 -1.11 -19.22 -3.13
CA LEU A 33 -1.72 -19.89 -1.98
C LEU A 33 -1.30 -19.23 -0.66
N LEU A 34 0.01 -18.99 -0.54
CA LEU A 34 0.65 -18.40 0.63
C LEU A 34 1.41 -17.15 0.21
N GLN A 35 1.01 -16.02 0.80
CA GLN A 35 1.67 -14.73 0.62
C GLN A 35 2.18 -14.25 1.98
N LYS A 36 3.43 -13.82 2.03
CA LYS A 36 4.02 -13.24 3.24
C LYS A 36 4.23 -11.75 3.04
N SER A 37 3.72 -10.96 3.98
CA SER A 37 3.99 -9.53 4.05
C SER A 37 5.47 -9.31 4.32
N VAL A 38 6.16 -8.69 3.38
CA VAL A 38 7.59 -8.34 3.48
C VAL A 38 7.74 -6.84 3.52
N SER A 39 8.86 -6.35 4.06
CA SER A 39 9.10 -4.91 4.01
C SER A 39 9.43 -4.48 2.58
N PRO A 40 9.08 -3.24 2.19
CA PRO A 40 9.33 -2.72 0.85
C PRO A 40 10.79 -2.78 0.40
N PHE A 41 11.73 -2.75 1.35
CA PHE A 41 13.17 -2.80 1.07
C PHE A 41 13.64 -4.20 0.63
N TYR A 42 12.89 -5.25 0.98
CA TYR A 42 13.24 -6.64 0.71
C TYR A 42 12.31 -7.27 -0.34
N PHE A 43 11.43 -6.48 -0.95
CA PHE A 43 10.52 -6.96 -1.98
C PHE A 43 11.30 -7.22 -3.27
N ASN A 44 11.36 -8.49 -3.69
CA ASN A 44 12.11 -8.91 -4.89
C ASN A 44 11.54 -8.41 -6.23
N GLY A 45 10.35 -7.80 -6.24
CA GLY A 45 9.75 -7.22 -7.44
C GLY A 45 9.96 -5.71 -7.55
N ASP A 46 9.19 -5.06 -8.45
CA ASP A 46 9.16 -3.60 -8.56
C ASP A 46 8.46 -2.98 -7.34
N SER A 47 9.24 -2.71 -6.29
CA SER A 47 8.74 -2.16 -5.03
C SER A 47 8.10 -0.77 -5.19
N LYS A 48 8.36 -0.06 -6.30
CA LYS A 48 7.85 1.29 -6.66
C LYS A 48 7.85 2.27 -5.47
N LEU A 49 8.81 2.11 -4.56
CA LEU A 49 8.91 2.90 -3.33
C LEU A 49 9.02 4.39 -3.61
N THR A 50 9.88 4.76 -4.56
CA THR A 50 10.09 6.15 -4.96
C THR A 50 8.80 6.79 -5.45
N THR A 51 8.01 6.06 -6.26
CA THR A 51 6.72 6.53 -6.76
C THR A 51 5.68 6.64 -5.64
N ALA A 52 5.65 5.68 -4.71
CA ALA A 52 4.75 5.72 -3.56
C ALA A 52 5.03 6.92 -2.65
N ILE A 53 6.31 7.20 -2.35
CA ILE A 53 6.73 8.37 -1.57
C ILE A 53 6.37 9.66 -2.31
N LEU A 54 6.61 9.71 -3.63
CA LEU A 54 6.27 10.89 -4.44
C LEU A 54 4.76 11.17 -4.44
N LEU A 55 3.92 10.14 -4.59
CA LEU A 55 2.46 10.27 -4.49
C LEU A 55 2.00 10.68 -3.09
N MET A 56 2.62 10.16 -2.04
CA MET A 56 2.34 10.56 -0.66
C MET A 56 2.61 12.06 -0.45
N VAL A 57 3.76 12.55 -0.93
CA VAL A 57 4.12 13.97 -0.87
C VAL A 57 3.16 14.82 -1.71
N LEU A 58 2.80 14.38 -2.92
CA LEU A 58 1.83 15.08 -3.77
C LEU A 58 0.45 15.17 -3.11
N GLY A 59 -0.03 14.08 -2.51
CA GLY A 59 -1.29 14.07 -1.77
C GLY A 59 -1.27 15.05 -0.61
N PHE A 60 -0.19 15.05 0.18
CA PHE A 60 0.00 16.00 1.26
C PHE A 60 0.03 17.46 0.78
N LEU A 61 0.80 17.75 -0.28
CA LEU A 61 0.87 19.08 -0.89
C LEU A 61 -0.49 19.54 -1.40
N THR A 62 -1.29 18.63 -1.97
CA THR A 62 -2.64 18.94 -2.46
C THR A 62 -3.55 19.40 -1.32
N ILE A 63 -3.55 18.67 -0.20
CA ILE A 63 -4.30 19.06 1.01
C ILE A 63 -3.78 20.39 1.56
N PHE A 64 -2.47 20.57 1.64
CA PHE A 64 -1.85 21.81 2.13
C PHE A 64 -2.23 23.04 1.29
N ILE A 65 -2.27 22.91 -0.05
CA ILE A 65 -2.72 23.97 -0.95
C ILE A 65 -4.21 24.26 -0.76
N LEU A 66 -5.05 23.22 -0.68
CA LEU A 66 -6.49 23.36 -0.42
C LEU A 66 -6.76 24.10 0.90
N GLU A 67 -6.05 23.74 1.95
CA GLU A 67 -6.12 24.41 3.26
C GLU A 67 -5.74 25.89 3.14
N ARG A 68 -4.62 26.19 2.46
CA ARG A 68 -4.14 27.57 2.28
C ARG A 68 -5.07 28.44 1.43
N LEU A 69 -5.69 27.87 0.39
CA LEU A 69 -6.65 28.56 -0.47
C LEU A 69 -8.00 28.76 0.24
N GLY A 70 -8.47 27.75 0.97
CA GLY A 70 -9.71 27.83 1.75
C GLY A 70 -9.62 28.79 2.93
N SER A 71 -8.45 28.89 3.56
CA SER A 71 -8.21 29.78 4.69
C SER A 71 -8.23 31.28 4.33
N LYS A 72 -8.21 31.65 3.04
CA LYS A 72 -8.30 33.06 2.59
C LYS A 72 -9.74 33.62 2.58
N LYS A 73 -10.75 32.83 2.97
CA LYS A 73 -12.16 33.25 2.90
C LYS A 73 -12.81 33.51 4.27
N GLN A 74 -12.01 33.66 5.32
CA GLN A 74 -12.47 34.11 6.64
C GLN A 74 -11.76 35.39 7.06
#